data_AF-A0A951ME86-F1
#
_entry.id   AF-A0A951ME86-F1
#
_cell.length_a   1.000
_cell.length_b   1.000
_cell.length_c   1.000
_cell.angle_alpha   90.00
_cell.angle_beta   90.00
_cell.angle_gamma   90.00
#
_symmetry.space_group_name_H-M   'P 1'
#
loop_
_entity.id
_entity.type
_entity.pdbx_description
1 polymer ?
#
loop_
_entity_poly.entity_id
_entity_poly.type
_entity_poly.pdbx_seq_one_letter_code
_entity_poly.pdbx_strand_id
1 'polypeptide(L)'
;METLLKIKLIDGIFGQKDAKEVITQLLNENLNFHIRKNFDSTIKSGIPNVVSVERIEELKNEITRIMTYFNQDSVLDRKFSIEAVIHLQPLEKE
;
A
#
# COMPACT_ATOMS: atom_id res chain seq x y z
N MET A 1 24.40 10.17 -13.87
CA MET A 1 23.04 10.74 -13.77
C MET A 1 22.08 9.57 -13.73
N GLU A 2 21.74 9.11 -12.53
CA GLU A 2 20.72 8.07 -12.41
C GLU A 2 19.37 8.63 -12.86
N THR A 3 18.70 7.90 -13.74
CA THR A 3 17.44 8.33 -14.33
C THR A 3 16.32 8.00 -13.35
N LEU A 4 15.73 9.02 -12.73
CA LEU A 4 14.50 8.88 -11.95
C LEU A 4 13.38 8.41 -12.88
N LEU A 5 12.85 7.21 -12.65
CA LEU A 5 11.67 6.73 -13.35
C LEU A 5 10.42 7.11 -12.55
N LYS A 6 9.53 7.88 -13.19
CA LYS A 6 8.24 8.29 -12.62
C LYS A 6 7.11 7.51 -13.28
N ILE A 7 6.31 6.81 -12.49
CA ILE A 7 5.17 6.01 -12.95
C ILE A 7 3.90 6.56 -12.29
N LYS A 8 2.91 6.99 -13.08
CA LYS A 8 1.57 7.32 -12.59
C LYS A 8 0.77 6.03 -12.44
N LEU A 9 0.44 5.66 -11.21
CA LEU A 9 -0.33 4.45 -10.90
C LEU A 9 -1.83 4.74 -10.89
N ILE A 10 -2.23 5.90 -10.38
CA ILE A 10 -3.62 6.35 -10.30
C ILE A 10 -3.67 7.84 -10.66
N ASP A 11 -4.61 8.20 -11.54
CA ASP A 11 -4.94 9.58 -11.90
C ASP A 11 -6.43 9.60 -12.28
N GLY A 12 -7.30 9.94 -11.32
CA GLY A 12 -8.74 9.86 -11.56
C GLY A 12 -9.62 10.34 -10.40
N ILE A 13 -10.92 10.43 -10.70
CA ILE A 13 -11.97 10.80 -9.77
C ILE A 13 -12.85 9.57 -9.50
N PHE A 14 -13.01 9.22 -8.24
CA PHE A 14 -13.68 8.01 -7.79
C PHE A 14 -14.87 8.35 -6.89
N GLY A 15 -15.94 7.56 -6.95
CA GLY A 15 -16.97 7.59 -5.91
C GLY A 15 -16.42 7.04 -4.59
N GLN A 16 -17.08 7.32 -3.47
CA GLN A 16 -16.64 6.86 -2.14
C GLN A 16 -16.33 5.35 -2.09
N LYS A 17 -17.21 4.52 -2.67
CA LYS A 17 -17.03 3.06 -2.72
C LYS A 17 -15.77 2.69 -3.51
N ASP A 18 -15.65 3.21 -4.73
CA ASP A 18 -14.54 2.88 -5.63
C ASP A 18 -13.20 3.40 -5.07
N ALA A 19 -13.20 4.59 -4.46
CA ALA A 19 -12.04 5.16 -3.79
C ALA A 19 -11.54 4.26 -2.66
N LYS A 20 -12.46 3.81 -1.79
CA LYS A 20 -12.18 2.86 -0.71
C LYS A 20 -11.62 1.56 -1.26
N GLU A 21 -12.25 1.01 -2.29
CA GLU A 21 -11.86 -0.27 -2.90
C GLU A 21 -10.45 -0.21 -3.51
N VAL A 22 -10.17 0.78 -4.35
CA VAL A 22 -8.87 0.96 -5.01
C VAL A 22 -7.74 1.11 -3.99
N ILE A 23 -7.90 1.98 -2.99
CA ILE A 23 -6.87 2.21 -1.96
C ILE A 23 -6.65 0.94 -1.12
N THR A 24 -7.74 0.30 -0.70
CA THR A 24 -7.67 -0.90 0.14
C THR A 24 -7.04 -2.06 -0.63
N GLN A 25 -7.32 -2.21 -1.93
CA GLN A 25 -6.71 -3.22 -2.78
C GLN A 25 -5.19 -3.03 -2.88
N LEU A 26 -4.72 -1.80 -3.11
CA LEU A 26 -3.29 -1.50 -3.20
C LEU A 26 -2.54 -1.77 -1.89
N LEU A 27 -3.13 -1.40 -0.75
CA LEU A 27 -2.57 -1.69 0.57
C LEU A 27 -2.51 -3.20 0.84
N ASN A 28 -3.56 -3.94 0.47
CA ASN A 28 -3.61 -5.39 0.63
C ASN A 28 -2.59 -6.13 -0.24
N GLU A 29 -2.36 -5.70 -1.48
CA GLU A 29 -1.32 -6.30 -2.33
C GLU A 29 0.08 -6.13 -1.73
N ASN A 30 0.37 -4.95 -1.18
CA ASN A 30 1.63 -4.70 -0.49
C ASN A 30 1.75 -5.52 0.81
N LEU A 31 0.66 -5.62 1.57
CA LEU A 31 0.59 -6.44 2.78
C LEU A 31 0.87 -7.91 2.45
N ASN A 32 0.22 -8.44 1.41
CA ASN A 32 0.40 -9.82 0.97
C ASN A 32 1.82 -10.10 0.49
N PHE A 33 2.48 -9.13 -0.15
CA PHE A 33 3.90 -9.25 -0.50
C PHE A 33 4.77 -9.46 0.74
N HIS A 34 4.59 -8.66 1.79
CA HIS A 34 5.35 -8.80 3.02
C HIS A 34 5.03 -10.07 3.81
N ILE A 35 3.77 -10.51 3.83
CA ILE A 35 3.36 -11.78 4.42
C ILE A 35 4.09 -12.94 3.74
N ARG A 36 4.05 -13.02 2.40
CA ARG A 36 4.74 -14.06 1.63
C ARG A 36 6.24 -14.03 1.88
N LYS A 37 6.86 -12.86 1.83
CA LYS A 37 8.30 -12.68 2.09
C LYS A 37 8.71 -13.12 3.50
N ASN A 38 7.90 -12.80 4.51
CA ASN A 38 8.14 -13.24 5.89
C ASN A 38 8.00 -14.77 6.03
N PHE A 39 6.98 -15.34 5.41
CA PHE A 39 6.75 -16.79 5.38
C PHE A 39 7.95 -17.51 4.75
N ASP A 40 8.40 -17.05 3.58
CA ASP A 40 9.56 -17.63 2.89
C ASP A 40 10.84 -17.58 3.73
N SER A 41 11.11 -16.46 4.41
CA SER A 41 12.24 -16.31 5.33
C SER A 41 12.15 -17.31 6.49
N THR A 42 10.96 -17.46 7.05
CA THR A 42 10.72 -18.36 8.18
C THR A 42 10.91 -19.82 7.76
N ILE A 43 10.42 -20.22 6.58
CA ILE A 43 10.60 -21.59 6.06
C ILE A 43 12.06 -21.88 5.72
N LYS A 44 12.79 -20.93 5.13
CA LYS A 44 14.18 -21.15 4.66
C LYS A 44 15.22 -21.05 5.76
N SER A 45 15.04 -20.10 6.68
CA SER A 45 16.07 -19.72 7.65
C SER A 45 15.63 -19.95 9.10
N GLY A 46 14.37 -20.33 9.35
CA GLY A 46 13.80 -20.44 10.69
C GLY A 46 13.60 -19.10 11.40
N ILE A 47 13.91 -17.98 10.74
CA ILE A 47 13.93 -16.64 11.32
C ILE A 47 12.99 -15.72 10.53
N PRO A 48 12.08 -15.00 11.21
CA PRO A 48 11.21 -14.01 10.57
C PRO A 48 12.01 -12.90 9.88
N ASN A 49 11.43 -12.36 8.80
CA ASN A 49 11.99 -11.16 8.18
C ASN A 49 11.52 -9.93 8.97
N VAL A 50 12.41 -9.35 9.79
CA VAL A 50 12.10 -8.22 10.68
C VAL A 50 11.43 -7.06 9.94
N VAL A 51 11.98 -6.68 8.79
CA VAL A 51 11.43 -5.60 7.94
C VAL A 51 10.00 -5.92 7.48
N SER A 52 9.73 -7.16 7.07
CA SER A 52 8.37 -7.56 6.70
C SER A 52 7.42 -7.59 7.89
N VAL A 53 7.87 -7.99 9.08
CA VAL A 53 7.04 -7.98 10.29
C VAL A 53 6.60 -6.57 10.64
N GLU A 54 7.54 -5.61 10.63
CA GLU A 54 7.23 -4.19 10.88
C GLU A 54 6.27 -3.64 9.81
N ARG A 55 6.54 -3.89 8.53
CA ARG A 55 5.67 -3.41 7.44
C ARG A 55 4.27 -4.02 7.47
N ILE A 56 4.12 -5.27 7.91
CA ILE A 56 2.80 -5.91 8.06
C ILE A 56 1.94 -5.13 9.06
N GLU A 57 2.49 -4.75 10.20
CA GLU A 57 1.74 -4.04 11.25
C GLU A 57 1.38 -2.61 10.79
N GLU A 58 2.31 -1.90 10.15
CA GLU A 58 2.04 -0.58 9.59
C GLU A 58 0.94 -0.60 8.52
N LEU A 59 0.99 -1.57 7.60
CA LEU A 59 -0.02 -1.70 6.53
C LEU A 59 -1.40 -2.05 7.09
N LYS A 60 -1.49 -2.89 8.13
CA LYS A 60 -2.77 -3.15 8.83
C LYS A 60 -3.34 -1.88 9.46
N ASN A 61 -2.49 -1.05 10.05
CA ASN A 61 -2.91 0.23 10.63
C ASN A 61 -3.43 1.20 9.55
N GLU A 62 -2.76 1.29 8.41
CA GLU A 62 -3.22 2.13 7.29
C GLU A 62 -4.53 1.62 6.68
N ILE A 63 -4.69 0.30 6.51
CA ILE A 63 -5.97 -0.29 6.07
C ILE A 63 -7.08 0.09 7.06
N THR A 64 -6.83 -0.04 8.36
CA THR A 64 -7.80 0.32 9.40
C THR A 64 -8.17 1.80 9.33
N ARG A 65 -7.18 2.68 9.16
CA ARG A 65 -7.37 4.12 9.02
C ARG A 65 -8.25 4.47 7.82
N ILE A 66 -7.99 3.86 6.66
CA ILE A 66 -8.80 4.06 5.45
C ILE A 66 -10.23 3.54 5.64
N MET A 67 -10.38 2.34 6.24
CA MET A 67 -11.69 1.78 6.54
C MET A 67 -12.50 2.68 7.48
N THR A 68 -11.88 3.20 8.54
CA THR A 68 -12.52 4.13 9.47
C THR A 68 -12.90 5.44 8.77
N TYR A 69 -12.01 6.02 7.97
CA TYR A 69 -12.29 7.24 7.22
C TYR A 69 -13.54 7.10 6.33
N PHE A 70 -13.63 6.02 5.56
CA PHE A 70 -14.76 5.81 4.66
C PHE A 70 -16.04 5.30 5.34
N ASN A 71 -15.95 4.71 6.54
CA ASN A 71 -17.11 4.23 7.29
C ASN A 71 -17.78 5.33 8.15
N GLN A 72 -17.11 6.45 8.40
CA GLN A 72 -17.65 7.58 9.18
C GLN A 72 -18.69 8.41 8.42
N ASP A 73 -18.69 8.36 7.09
CA ASP A 73 -19.62 9.10 6.22
C ASP A 73 -20.59 8.14 5.53
N SER A 74 -21.74 7.87 6.15
CA SER A 74 -22.77 6.98 5.60
C SER A 74 -23.78 7.65 4.65
N VAL A 75 -23.64 8.94 4.32
CA VAL A 75 -24.74 9.71 3.69
C VAL A 75 -24.34 10.65 2.54
N LEU A 76 -23.11 10.68 2.03
CA LEU A 76 -22.75 11.67 1.01
C LEU A 76 -22.10 11.04 -0.23
N ASP A 77 -22.76 11.23 -1.38
CA ASP A 77 -22.28 10.97 -2.75
C ASP A 77 -21.07 11.85 -3.11
N ARG A 78 -20.02 11.76 -2.28
CA ARG A 78 -18.77 12.50 -2.42
C ARG A 78 -17.88 11.79 -3.42
N LYS A 79 -17.29 12.59 -4.28
CA LYS A 79 -16.24 12.17 -5.20
C LYS A 79 -14.88 12.52 -4.62
N PHE A 80 -13.91 11.65 -4.85
CA PHE A 80 -12.53 11.76 -4.38
C PHE A 80 -11.61 11.81 -5.57
N SER A 81 -10.75 12.82 -5.63
CA SER A 81 -9.63 12.84 -6.57
C SER A 81 -8.48 12.04 -5.95
N ILE A 82 -8.00 11.02 -6.65
CA ILE A 82 -6.89 10.18 -6.19
C ILE A 82 -5.76 10.28 -7.20
N GLU A 83 -4.59 10.67 -6.73
CA GLU A 83 -3.35 10.62 -7.48
C GLU A 83 -2.34 9.74 -6.74
N ALA A 84 -1.74 8.79 -7.45
CA ALA A 84 -0.67 7.96 -6.91
C ALA A 84 0.48 7.89 -7.91
N VAL A 85 1.67 8.26 -7.45
CA VAL A 85 2.88 8.30 -8.26
C VAL A 85 3.97 7.49 -7.58
N ILE A 86 4.56 6.55 -8.33
CA ILE A 86 5.73 5.81 -7.89
C ILE A 86 6.97 6.52 -8.44
N HIS A 87 7.88 6.83 -7.53
CA HIS A 87 9.21 7.34 -7.83
C HIS A 87 10.22 6.22 -7.60
N LEU A 88 10.88 5.78 -8.68
CA LEU A 88 11.90 4.74 -8.62
C LEU A 88 13.27 5.37 -8.84
N GLN A 89 14.15 5.19 -7.84
CA GLN A 89 15.55 5.59 -7.90
C GLN A 89 16.40 4.38 -7.50
N PRO A 90 17.45 4.07 -8.28
CA PRO A 90 18.46 3.14 -7.79
C PRO A 90 19.10 3.73 -6.52
N LEU A 91 19.55 2.85 -5.64
CA LEU A 91 20.45 3.22 -4.56
C LEU A 91 21.82 2.70 -4.97
N GLU A 92 22.81 3.59 -5.08
CA GLU A 92 24.20 3.18 -5.23
C GLU A 92 24.59 2.30 -4.03
N LYS A 93 25.27 1.18 -4.31
CA LYS A 93 25.82 0.34 -3.23
C LYS A 93 27.02 1.07 -2.62
N GLU A 94 26.97 1.33 -1.31
CA GLU A 94 28.14 1.72 -0.51
C GLU A 94 29.24 0.64 -0.55
#